data_AF-A0A353FJ81-F1
#
_entry.id   AF-A0A353FJ81-F1
#
_cell.length_a   1.000
_cell.length_b   1.000
_cell.length_c   1.000
_cell.angle_alpha   90.00
_cell.angle_beta   90.00
_cell.angle_gamma   90.00
#
_symmetry.space_group_name_H-M   'P 1'
#
loop_
_entity.id
_entity.type
_entity.pdbx_description
1 polymer ?
#
loop_
_entity_poly.entity_id
_entity_poly.type
_entity_poly.pdbx_seq_one_letter_code
_entity_poly.pdbx_strand_id
1 'polypeptide(L)'
;RPGDKTMLHLGIDPNLTIEYETVQDERDDPGFLSDTVHLTKIFRARVKLSASARGVVEILVEETIPVSDDDRVEVGLLNVQPAALIGEEDLLDREEKGIIRWRISLPPAAEQAIHWGWKVSFDEELQPIFGEN
;
A
#
# COMPACT_ATOMS: atom_id res chain seq x y z
N ARG A 1 -14.52 25.85 9.32
CA ARG A 1 -13.28 25.62 8.55
C ARG A 1 -13.35 24.17 8.10
N PRO A 2 -13.33 23.87 6.80
CA PRO A 2 -13.59 22.51 6.34
C PRO A 2 -12.36 21.64 6.53
N GLY A 3 -12.54 20.45 7.09
CA GLY A 3 -11.55 19.36 6.99
C GLY A 3 -11.00 18.76 8.28
N ASP A 4 -11.57 19.04 9.46
CA ASP A 4 -11.27 18.26 10.66
C ASP A 4 -11.79 16.81 10.48
N LYS A 5 -10.99 15.99 9.79
CA LYS A 5 -11.10 14.52 9.85
C LYS A 5 -10.50 14.11 11.19
N THR A 6 -11.33 14.07 12.22
CA THR A 6 -11.00 13.38 13.47
C THR A 6 -10.90 11.88 13.16
N MET A 7 -9.69 11.38 12.94
CA MET A 7 -9.43 9.94 12.99
C MET A 7 -9.57 9.50 14.44
N LEU A 8 -10.66 8.80 14.75
CA LEU A 8 -10.85 8.09 16.00
C LEU A 8 -9.98 6.83 15.95
N HIS A 9 -8.74 6.92 16.46
CA HIS A 9 -7.92 5.73 16.71
C HIS A 9 -8.57 4.97 17.89
N LEU A 10 -9.50 4.06 17.59
CA LEU A 10 -9.94 3.05 18.56
C LEU A 10 -8.66 2.33 19.01
N GLY A 11 -8.27 2.57 20.27
CA GLY A 11 -6.91 2.42 20.77
C GLY A 11 -6.15 1.27 20.12
N ILE A 12 -5.07 1.61 19.42
CA ILE A 12 -4.05 0.67 18.96
C ILE A 12 -3.82 -0.29 20.13
N ASP A 13 -4.03 -1.60 19.92
CA ASP A 13 -3.77 -2.60 20.96
C ASP A 13 -2.37 -2.31 21.51
N PRO A 14 -2.18 -2.04 22.81
CA PRO A 14 -0.87 -1.70 23.36
C PRO A 14 0.18 -2.81 23.14
N ASN A 15 -0.27 -4.00 22.74
CA ASN A 15 0.59 -5.12 22.36
C ASN A 15 0.97 -5.12 20.88
N LEU A 16 0.40 -4.27 20.03
CA LEU A 16 0.64 -4.25 18.60
C LEU A 16 1.58 -3.09 18.23
N THR A 17 2.68 -3.40 17.54
CA THR A 17 3.60 -2.42 16.98
C THR A 17 3.60 -2.56 15.47
N ILE A 18 3.50 -1.43 14.77
CA ILE A 18 3.58 -1.36 13.31
C ILE A 18 4.71 -0.38 12.96
N GLU A 19 5.72 -0.87 12.27
CA GLU A 19 6.78 -0.07 11.68
C GLU A 19 6.56 0.02 10.18
N TYR A 20 6.44 1.24 9.66
CA TYR A 20 6.27 1.50 8.22
C TYR A 20 7.55 2.10 7.66
N GLU A 21 7.98 1.64 6.49
CA GLU A 21 9.11 2.20 5.76
C GLU A 21 8.87 2.24 4.25
N THR A 22 9.39 3.29 3.62
CA THR A 22 9.57 3.35 2.17
C THR A 22 10.91 2.72 1.82
N VAL A 23 10.86 1.57 1.14
CA VAL A 23 12.04 0.78 0.74
C VAL A 23 12.68 1.38 -0.51
N GLN A 24 11.87 1.87 -1.44
CA GLN A 24 12.31 2.48 -2.70
C GLN A 24 11.34 3.60 -3.07
N ASP A 25 11.90 4.72 -3.51
CA ASP A 25 11.16 5.84 -4.07
C ASP A 25 12.01 6.44 -5.18
N GLU A 26 11.74 6.00 -6.40
CA GLU A 26 12.57 6.30 -7.56
C GLU A 26 11.71 6.84 -8.71
N ARG A 27 12.30 7.80 -9.42
CA ARG A 27 11.79 8.34 -10.67
C ARG A 27 12.87 8.14 -11.73
N ASP A 28 12.55 7.36 -12.73
CA ASP A 28 13.38 7.21 -13.93
C ASP A 28 12.81 8.12 -15.01
N ASP A 29 13.52 9.21 -15.28
CA ASP A 29 13.18 10.10 -16.38
C ASP A 29 13.68 9.54 -17.72
N PRO A 30 12.97 9.84 -18.82
CA PRO A 30 13.34 9.36 -20.15
C PRO A 30 14.75 9.79 -20.57
N GLY A 31 15.47 8.86 -21.19
CA GLY A 31 16.74 9.15 -21.86
C GLY A 31 16.52 9.53 -23.34
N PHE A 32 17.61 9.77 -24.09
CA PHE A 32 17.55 10.20 -25.50
C PHE A 32 16.74 9.28 -26.46
N LEU A 33 16.37 8.07 -26.05
CA LEU A 33 15.69 7.06 -26.87
C LEU A 33 14.29 6.68 -26.36
N SER A 34 13.81 7.29 -25.28
CA SER A 34 12.51 6.99 -24.66
C SER A 34 11.85 8.30 -24.27
N ASP A 35 10.53 8.36 -24.33
CA ASP A 35 9.67 9.44 -23.80
C ASP A 35 8.94 8.99 -22.52
N THR A 36 9.10 7.73 -22.12
CA THR A 36 8.40 7.17 -20.96
C THR A 36 9.11 7.48 -19.65
N VAL A 37 8.37 8.06 -18.71
CA VAL A 37 8.73 8.21 -17.29
C VAL A 37 8.26 6.99 -16.51
N HIS A 38 9.08 6.51 -15.57
CA HIS A 38 8.67 5.52 -14.59
C HIS A 38 8.78 6.06 -13.16
N LEU A 39 7.72 5.86 -12.37
CA LEU A 39 7.71 6.11 -10.93
C LEU A 39 7.58 4.78 -10.22
N THR A 40 8.56 4.43 -9.39
CA THR A 40 8.56 3.19 -8.60
C THR A 40 8.53 3.53 -7.13
N LYS A 41 7.52 3.06 -6.41
CA LYS A 41 7.52 3.07 -4.94
C LYS A 41 7.35 1.67 -4.38
N ILE A 42 8.19 1.33 -3.41
CA ILE A 42 8.14 0.07 -2.67
C ILE A 42 8.10 0.38 -1.19
N PHE A 43 7.26 -0.35 -0.46
CA PHE A 43 7.01 -0.17 0.95
C PHE A 43 7.16 -1.49 1.69
N ARG A 44 7.43 -1.37 2.98
CA ARG A 44 7.39 -2.48 3.92
C ARG A 44 6.74 -2.03 5.22
N ALA A 45 5.75 -2.80 5.67
CA ALA A 45 5.21 -2.71 7.01
C ALA A 45 5.65 -3.93 7.81
N ARG A 46 6.27 -3.72 8.97
CA ARG A 46 6.52 -4.79 9.95
C ARG A 46 5.50 -4.71 11.05
N VAL A 47 4.71 -5.76 11.18
CA VAL A 47 3.68 -5.89 12.20
C VAL A 47 4.18 -6.85 13.25
N LYS A 48 4.23 -6.42 14.51
CA LYS A 48 4.74 -7.21 15.63
C LYS A 48 3.75 -7.24 16.77
N LEU A 49 3.49 -8.44 17.29
CA LEU A 49 2.66 -8.64 18.47
C LEU A 49 3.54 -8.92 19.70
N SER A 50 3.30 -8.19 20.78
CA SER A 50 4.01 -8.34 22.05
C SER A 50 3.82 -9.73 22.63
N ALA A 51 4.83 -10.23 23.35
CA ALA A 51 4.73 -11.46 24.12
C ALA A 51 3.67 -11.41 25.23
N SER A 52 3.26 -10.20 25.65
CA SER A 52 2.20 -9.99 26.65
C SER A 52 0.78 -10.11 26.09
N ALA A 53 0.63 -10.29 24.77
CA ALA A 53 -0.69 -10.50 24.17
C ALA A 53 -1.34 -11.79 24.71
N ARG A 54 -2.66 -11.74 24.92
CA ARG A 54 -3.42 -12.85 25.53
C ARG A 54 -3.63 -14.05 24.60
N GLY A 55 -3.35 -13.89 23.31
CA GLY A 55 -3.57 -14.90 22.30
C GLY A 55 -3.25 -14.39 20.91
N VAL A 56 -3.63 -15.19 19.91
CA VAL A 56 -3.50 -14.84 18.50
C VAL A 56 -4.42 -13.67 18.17
N VAL A 57 -3.92 -12.71 17.40
CA VAL A 57 -4.66 -11.54 16.92
C VAL A 57 -4.79 -11.60 15.41
N GLU A 58 -6.02 -11.46 14.92
CA GLU A 58 -6.32 -11.25 13.50
C GLU A 58 -6.21 -9.76 13.18
N ILE A 59 -5.43 -9.42 12.17
CA ILE A 59 -5.16 -8.05 11.75
C ILE A 59 -5.55 -7.92 10.29
N LEU A 60 -6.41 -6.95 10.00
CA LEU A 60 -6.70 -6.50 8.64
C LEU A 60 -5.82 -5.29 8.35
N VAL A 61 -4.94 -5.43 7.37
CA VAL A 61 -4.13 -4.32 6.86
C VAL A 61 -4.75 -3.84 5.56
N GLU A 62 -4.93 -2.53 5.43
CA GLU A 62 -5.48 -1.86 4.27
C GLU A 62 -4.52 -0.76 3.85
N GLU A 63 -4.12 -0.75 2.59
CA GLU A 63 -3.22 0.25 2.00
C GLU A 63 -3.80 0.74 0.67
N THR A 64 -3.36 1.93 0.26
CA THR A 64 -3.75 2.51 -1.03
C THR A 64 -2.64 2.39 -2.07
N ILE A 65 -3.04 2.19 -3.32
CA ILE A 65 -2.21 2.28 -4.50
C ILE A 65 -2.81 3.31 -5.46
N PRO A 66 -1.99 3.92 -6.33
CA PRO A 66 -2.51 4.81 -7.35
C PRO A 66 -3.53 4.10 -8.24
N VAL A 67 -4.57 4.83 -8.61
CA VAL A 67 -5.48 4.47 -9.70
C VAL A 67 -5.42 5.57 -10.75
N SER A 68 -5.62 5.21 -12.00
CA SER A 68 -5.71 6.17 -13.09
C SER A 68 -6.87 5.80 -14.02
N ASP A 69 -7.67 6.81 -14.36
CA ASP A 69 -8.72 6.71 -15.36
C ASP A 69 -8.20 7.07 -16.77
N ASP A 70 -6.91 7.45 -16.90
CA ASP A 70 -6.26 7.80 -18.16
C ASP A 70 -5.55 6.56 -18.72
N ASP A 71 -5.94 6.13 -19.92
CA ASP A 71 -5.40 4.94 -20.57
C ASP A 71 -3.92 5.07 -20.98
N ARG A 72 -3.37 6.29 -20.94
CA ARG A 72 -1.95 6.57 -21.18
C ARG A 72 -1.09 6.39 -19.92
N VAL A 73 -1.70 6.07 -18.78
CA VAL A 73 -1.02 5.85 -17.50
C VAL A 73 -1.17 4.40 -17.09
N GLU A 74 -0.07 3.66 -17.15
CA GLU A 74 -0.06 2.26 -16.72
C GLU A 74 0.33 2.15 -15.25
N VAL A 75 -0.54 1.56 -14.43
CA VAL A 75 -0.25 1.25 -13.02
C VAL A 75 -0.07 -0.26 -12.83
N GLY A 76 1.08 -0.66 -12.29
CA GLY A 76 1.39 -2.05 -11.99
C GLY A 76 1.72 -2.27 -10.51
N LEU A 77 1.25 -3.38 -9.93
CA LEU A 77 1.60 -3.81 -8.58
C LEU A 77 2.94 -4.55 -8.55
N LEU A 78 3.74 -4.27 -7.52
CA LEU A 78 5.06 -4.88 -7.30
C LEU A 78 5.17 -5.49 -5.91
N ASN A 79 5.96 -6.56 -5.79
CA ASN A 79 6.42 -7.13 -4.53
C ASN A 79 5.36 -7.39 -3.46
N VAL A 80 4.12 -7.68 -3.86
CA VAL A 80 2.99 -7.95 -2.95
C VAL A 80 3.22 -9.27 -2.21
N GLN A 81 3.67 -9.19 -0.96
CA GLN A 81 3.95 -10.35 -0.10
C GLN A 81 3.65 -10.02 1.37
N PRO A 82 2.83 -10.81 2.09
CA PRO A 82 2.11 -11.98 1.62
C PRO A 82 1.07 -11.64 0.54
N ALA A 83 0.46 -12.67 -0.05
CA ALA A 83 -0.60 -12.46 -1.04
C ALA A 83 -1.75 -11.63 -0.43
N ALA A 84 -2.15 -10.58 -1.13
CA ALA A 84 -3.31 -9.78 -0.76
C ALA A 84 -4.60 -10.60 -0.93
N LEU A 85 -5.67 -10.14 -0.27
CA LEU A 85 -7.00 -10.69 -0.46
C LEU A 85 -7.46 -10.49 -1.92
N ILE A 86 -8.22 -11.46 -2.42
CA ILE A 86 -8.69 -11.53 -3.82
C ILE A 86 -10.19 -11.86 -3.90
N GLY A 87 -10.96 -11.56 -2.84
CA GLY A 87 -12.42 -11.65 -2.90
C GLY A 87 -12.98 -10.68 -3.95
N GLU A 88 -14.22 -10.92 -4.41
CA GLU A 88 -14.87 -10.05 -5.42
C GLU A 88 -14.86 -8.58 -5.00
N GLU A 89 -15.24 -8.29 -3.74
CA GLU A 89 -15.20 -6.94 -3.17
C GLU A 89 -13.77 -6.38 -3.06
N ASP A 90 -12.77 -7.22 -2.74
CA ASP A 90 -11.37 -6.79 -2.65
C ASP A 90 -10.78 -6.44 -4.03
N LEU A 91 -11.18 -7.18 -5.06
CA LEU A 91 -10.76 -6.92 -6.44
C LEU A 91 -11.42 -5.65 -6.98
N LEU A 92 -12.72 -5.47 -6.73
CA LEU A 92 -13.45 -4.28 -7.13
C LEU A 92 -12.89 -3.03 -6.43
N ASP A 93 -12.69 -3.08 -5.11
CA ASP A 93 -12.11 -1.96 -4.36
C ASP A 93 -10.67 -1.65 -4.80
N ARG A 94 -9.90 -2.67 -5.22
CA ARG A 94 -8.56 -2.47 -5.78
C ARG A 94 -8.61 -1.73 -7.11
N GLU A 95 -9.52 -2.11 -7.98
CA GLU A 95 -9.66 -1.50 -9.31
C GLU A 95 -10.21 -0.08 -9.23
N GLU A 96 -11.30 0.14 -8.50
CA GLU A 96 -11.99 1.42 -8.49
C GLU A 96 -11.40 2.44 -7.51
N LYS A 97 -10.80 1.98 -6.40
CA LYS A 97 -10.37 2.85 -5.29
C LYS A 97 -8.89 2.72 -4.98
N GLY A 98 -8.19 1.77 -5.60
CA GLY A 98 -6.79 1.50 -5.31
C GLY A 98 -6.59 0.86 -3.95
N ILE A 99 -7.59 0.17 -3.38
CA ILE A 99 -7.45 -0.40 -2.04
C ILE A 99 -6.93 -1.83 -2.13
N ILE A 100 -5.84 -2.12 -1.42
CA ILE A 100 -5.27 -3.45 -1.28
C ILE A 100 -5.30 -3.89 0.19
N ARG A 101 -5.72 -5.13 0.44
CA ARG A 101 -5.93 -5.65 1.80
C ARG A 101 -5.18 -6.95 2.04
N TRP A 102 -4.75 -7.14 3.29
CA TRP A 102 -4.21 -8.40 3.80
C TRP A 102 -4.90 -8.77 5.09
N ARG A 103 -5.14 -10.08 5.28
CA ARG A 103 -5.52 -10.62 6.59
C ARG A 103 -4.38 -11.46 7.11
N ILE A 104 -3.85 -11.09 8.27
CA ILE A 104 -2.75 -11.78 8.92
C ILE A 104 -3.14 -12.20 10.33
N SER A 105 -2.72 -13.39 10.73
CA SER A 105 -2.94 -13.95 12.06
C SER A 105 -1.61 -14.01 12.79
N LEU A 106 -1.44 -13.18 13.82
CA LEU A 106 -0.19 -13.11 14.58
C LEU A 106 -0.34 -13.74 15.97
N PRO A 107 0.44 -14.80 16.30
CA PRO A 107 0.55 -15.26 17.67
C PRO A 107 1.41 -14.31 18.53
N PRO A 108 1.32 -14.38 19.87
CA PRO A 108 2.15 -13.57 20.76
C PRO A 108 3.65 -13.75 20.46
N ALA A 109 4.41 -12.67 20.55
CA ALA A 109 5.84 -12.58 20.23
C ALA A 109 6.22 -12.81 18.75
N ALA A 110 5.25 -12.94 17.84
CA ALA A 110 5.52 -13.07 16.41
C ALA A 110 5.57 -11.71 15.69
N GLU A 111 6.22 -11.74 14.53
CA GLU A 111 6.35 -10.62 13.60
C GLU A 111 6.02 -11.10 12.19
N GLN A 112 5.37 -10.24 11.40
CA GLN A 112 5.11 -10.45 9.99
C GLN A 112 5.47 -9.17 9.23
N ALA A 113 6.27 -9.32 8.17
CA ALA A 113 6.51 -8.26 7.21
C ALA A 113 5.51 -8.35 6.07
N ILE A 114 4.91 -7.22 5.70
CA ILE A 114 4.12 -7.01 4.50
C ILE A 114 4.94 -6.12 3.59
N HIS A 115 5.11 -6.55 2.35
CA HIS A 115 5.75 -5.81 1.28
C HIS A 115 4.71 -5.56 0.20
N TRP A 116 4.74 -4.37 -0.35
CA TRP A 116 3.99 -4.02 -1.54
C TRP A 116 4.68 -2.85 -2.21
N GLY A 117 4.33 -2.60 -3.45
CA GLY A 117 4.80 -1.49 -4.19
C GLY A 117 3.97 -1.32 -5.42
N TRP A 118 4.23 -0.24 -6.12
CA TRP A 118 3.61 0.04 -7.38
C TRP A 118 4.59 0.74 -8.30
N LYS A 119 4.35 0.56 -9.59
CA LYS A 119 5.05 1.26 -10.66
C LYS A 119 4.01 1.97 -11.51
N VAL A 120 4.22 3.25 -11.75
CA VAL A 120 3.45 4.01 -12.73
C VAL A 120 4.36 4.30 -13.93
N SER A 121 3.84 4.09 -15.14
CA SER A 121 4.50 4.45 -16.39
C SER A 121 3.61 5.38 -17.21
N PHE A 122 4.18 6.46 -17.72
CA PHE A 122 3.45 7.47 -18.52
C PHE A 122 4.43 8.25 -19.41
N ASP A 123 3.91 8.90 -20.46
CA ASP A 123 4.67 9.79 -21.33
C ASP A 123 5.14 11.07 -20.61
N GLU A 124 6.35 11.55 -20.84
CA GLU A 124 6.94 12.71 -20.15
C GLU A 124 6.15 14.01 -20.29
N GLU A 125 5.37 14.16 -21.35
CA GLU A 125 4.50 15.32 -21.55
C GLU A 125 3.28 15.29 -20.61
N LEU A 126 2.99 14.13 -20.00
CA LEU A 126 1.90 13.95 -19.04
C LEU A 126 2.35 14.31 -17.62
N GLN A 127 1.50 15.07 -16.93
CA GLN A 127 1.58 15.29 -15.50
C GLN A 127 0.38 14.61 -14.83
N PRO A 128 0.43 13.28 -14.61
CA PRO A 128 -0.69 12.57 -14.00
C PRO A 128 -0.92 13.09 -12.58
N ILE A 129 -2.17 13.42 -12.27
CA ILE A 129 -2.60 13.71 -10.90
C ILE A 129 -3.07 12.38 -10.32
N PHE A 130 -2.33 11.83 -9.38
CA PHE A 130 -2.77 10.66 -8.63
C PHE A 130 -3.75 11.12 -7.56
N GLY A 131 -4.92 10.48 -7.49
CA GLY A 131 -5.85 10.71 -6.39
C GLY A 131 -5.25 10.21 -5.09
N GLU A 132 -4.96 11.12 -4.14
CA GLU A 132 -4.82 10.75 -2.74
C GLU A 132 -6.25 10.55 -2.19
N ASN A 133 -6.67 9.29 -2.03
CA ASN A 133 -7.95 8.95 -1.37
C ASN A 133 -7.82 9.01 0.16
#